data_AF-A0A1B8DXN9-F1
#
_entry.id   AF-A0A1B8DXN9-F1
#
_cell.length_a   1.000
_cell.length_b   1.000
_cell.length_c   1.000
_cell.angle_alpha   90.00
_cell.angle_beta   90.00
_cell.angle_gamma   90.00
#
_symmetry.space_group_name_H-M   'P 1'
#
loop_
_entity.id
_entity.type
_entity.pdbx_description
1 polymer ?
#
loop_
_entity_poly.entity_id
_entity_poly.type
_entity_poly.pdbx_seq_one_letter_code
_entity_poly.pdbx_strand_id
1 'polypeptide(L)'
;MSPTPYNDTSSWGIVPAWGYAVVLESTITSILQGAVLWGFWPTSTAPTDLKLQATEPKGHWIEISDHRQKLMHIYNRYIELPRSSVSLPSPSFTTGELGDMASNALFRGVWEGAYLLSQYVFSSSPQTRSPIHPLGIDIKWTDADADLSSATLVSLSASSKTARSFAYHLSNRPASAGPLGLLQVTSSPLPISAAAKVLQPPYPTRTIAYSEICETLEWIASQKASKIVIVDFGARDNILNQLVESIKNHPVLRSYTLAIIQVGSQQKVYTDEDVLVTRKEMSRLGKEPISTLSHRCGINGYALRVVVYQTCELSGAKEYPELAELRGAGKDSVKGK
;
A
#
# COMPACT_ATOMS: atom_id res chain seq x y z
N MET A 1 26.90 10.39 -6.08
CA MET A 1 26.38 10.14 -7.45
C MET A 1 26.81 8.74 -7.87
N SER A 2 26.01 8.06 -8.69
CA SER A 2 26.38 6.77 -9.30
C SER A 2 27.61 6.93 -10.21
N PRO A 3 28.47 5.90 -10.36
CA PRO A 3 29.57 5.92 -11.31
C PRO A 3 29.08 5.66 -12.75
N THR A 4 29.85 6.11 -13.74
CA THR A 4 29.64 5.78 -15.16
C THR A 4 29.62 4.25 -15.38
N PRO A 5 28.70 3.68 -16.19
CA PRO A 5 27.66 4.34 -17.00
C PRO A 5 26.32 4.58 -16.26
N TYR A 6 26.22 4.21 -14.99
CA TYR A 6 24.99 4.28 -14.19
C TYR A 6 24.66 5.69 -13.67
N ASN A 7 25.41 6.71 -14.10
CA ASN A 7 25.18 8.12 -13.80
C ASN A 7 24.11 8.77 -14.70
N ASP A 8 23.79 8.15 -15.85
CA ASP A 8 22.68 8.57 -16.69
C ASP A 8 21.34 8.11 -16.10
N THR A 9 20.62 9.05 -15.47
CA THR A 9 19.31 8.82 -14.87
C THR A 9 18.17 8.62 -15.87
N SER A 10 18.42 8.80 -17.17
CA SER A 10 17.44 8.46 -18.22
C SER A 10 17.50 6.98 -18.62
N SER A 11 18.69 6.37 -18.52
CA SER A 11 18.91 4.94 -18.82
C SER A 11 18.90 4.05 -17.58
N TRP A 12 19.29 4.58 -16.41
CA TRP A 12 19.50 3.79 -15.19
C TRP A 12 18.81 4.41 -13.97
N GLY A 13 18.25 3.55 -13.12
CA GLY A 13 17.63 3.95 -11.86
C GLY A 13 17.78 2.87 -10.79
N ILE A 14 17.82 3.28 -9.53
CA ILE A 14 17.81 2.37 -8.38
C ILE A 14 16.36 2.26 -7.90
N VAL A 15 15.81 1.05 -7.91
CA VAL A 15 14.46 0.80 -7.41
C VAL A 15 14.49 0.83 -5.87
N PRO A 16 13.76 1.73 -5.20
CA PRO A 16 13.76 1.77 -3.75
C PRO A 16 12.90 0.66 -3.14
N ALA A 17 13.27 0.23 -1.93
CA ALA A 17 12.59 -0.81 -1.17
C ALA A 17 12.44 -0.42 0.30
N TRP A 18 11.46 -1.02 0.99
CA TRP A 18 11.37 -0.96 2.45
C TRP A 18 12.47 -1.82 3.06
N GLY A 19 13.12 -1.33 4.12
CA GLY A 19 14.21 -2.04 4.75
C GLY A 19 14.89 -1.24 5.86
N TYR A 20 16.15 -1.59 6.12
CA TYR A 20 16.91 -1.10 7.26
C TYR A 20 18.27 -0.54 6.83
N ALA A 21 18.71 0.51 7.51
CA ALA A 21 20.05 1.05 7.37
C ALA A 21 20.66 1.36 8.74
N VAL A 22 21.98 1.20 8.85
CA VAL A 22 22.77 1.53 10.05
C VAL A 22 23.33 2.94 9.88
N VAL A 23 23.20 3.77 10.92
CA VAL A 23 23.76 5.12 10.98
C VAL A 23 25.28 5.06 11.07
N LEU A 24 25.96 5.57 10.06
CA LEU A 24 27.41 5.76 10.09
C LEU A 24 27.78 7.04 10.84
N GLU A 25 27.11 8.15 10.53
CA GLU A 25 27.42 9.49 11.04
C GLU A 25 26.11 10.30 11.16
N SER A 26 26.01 11.14 12.18
CA SER A 26 24.81 11.92 12.48
C SER A 26 25.17 13.32 12.96
N THR A 27 24.52 14.35 12.42
CA THR A 27 24.50 15.70 13.01
C THR A 27 23.32 15.91 13.95
N ILE A 28 22.42 14.92 14.07
CA ILE A 28 21.26 14.93 14.97
C ILE A 28 21.68 14.28 16.28
N THR A 29 21.80 15.08 17.34
CA THR A 29 22.33 14.65 18.66
C THR A 29 21.54 13.51 19.30
N SER A 30 20.27 13.32 18.94
CA SER A 30 19.42 12.22 19.45
C SER A 30 19.48 10.94 18.62
N ILE A 31 20.08 10.94 17.42
CA ILE A 31 20.33 9.74 16.62
C ILE A 31 21.81 9.41 16.73
N LEU A 32 22.14 8.33 17.44
CA LEU A 32 23.51 7.91 17.68
C LEU A 32 24.11 7.17 16.48
N GLN A 33 25.43 7.23 16.35
CA GLN A 33 26.18 6.33 15.47
C GLN A 33 25.88 4.86 15.86
N GLY A 34 25.72 4.00 14.85
CA GLY A 34 25.32 2.61 15.04
C GLY A 34 23.82 2.39 15.24
N ALA A 35 22.99 3.43 15.40
CA ALA A 35 21.54 3.28 15.43
C ALA A 35 21.00 2.69 14.12
N VAL A 36 19.87 1.99 14.19
CA VAL A 36 19.25 1.33 13.03
C VAL A 36 17.90 1.96 12.72
N LEU A 37 17.74 2.42 11.49
CA LEU A 37 16.51 3.05 11.00
C LEU A 37 15.79 2.12 10.00
N TRP A 38 14.51 1.85 10.27
CA TRP A 38 13.58 1.32 9.27
C TRP A 38 13.05 2.46 8.39
N GLY A 39 12.92 2.22 7.08
CA GLY A 39 12.34 3.20 6.15
C GLY A 39 12.43 2.77 4.70
N PHE A 40 12.31 3.74 3.78
CA PHE A 40 12.32 3.51 2.33
C PHE A 40 13.69 3.90 1.73
N TRP A 41 14.45 2.89 1.31
CA TRP A 41 15.86 3.01 0.95
C TRP A 41 16.11 2.71 -0.52
N PRO A 42 17.13 3.30 -1.17
CA PRO A 42 17.65 2.75 -2.42
C PRO A 42 18.19 1.33 -2.16
N THR A 43 17.95 0.38 -3.07
CA THR A 43 18.61 -0.94 -3.01
C THR A 43 20.06 -0.81 -3.47
N SER A 44 20.92 -0.31 -2.57
CA SER A 44 22.34 -0.06 -2.82
C SER A 44 23.14 -0.17 -1.53
N THR A 45 24.34 -0.73 -1.60
CA THR A 45 25.32 -0.73 -0.50
C THR A 45 26.03 0.62 -0.34
N ALA A 46 25.84 1.56 -1.25
CA ALA A 46 26.42 2.89 -1.16
C ALA A 46 25.79 3.68 0.01
N PRO A 47 26.59 4.46 0.79
CA PRO A 47 26.05 5.30 1.83
C PRO A 47 25.02 6.29 1.28
N THR A 48 23.90 6.43 1.99
CA THR A 48 22.80 7.36 1.65
C THR A 48 22.77 8.47 2.68
N ASP A 49 22.77 9.71 2.20
CA ASP A 49 22.59 10.90 3.03
C ASP A 49 21.10 11.28 3.09
N LEU A 50 20.62 11.55 4.29
CA LEU A 50 19.25 11.94 4.64
C LEU A 50 19.25 13.32 5.31
N LYS A 51 18.19 14.10 5.13
CA LYS A 51 17.87 15.29 5.92
C LYS A 51 16.63 15.00 6.75
N LEU A 52 16.79 14.68 8.02
CA LEU A 52 15.68 14.27 8.88
C LEU A 52 15.17 15.40 9.78
N GLN A 53 13.85 15.46 9.92
CA GLN A 53 13.13 16.26 10.91
C GLN A 53 12.46 15.32 11.94
N ALA A 54 12.59 15.65 13.23
CA ALA A 54 11.93 14.90 14.30
C ALA A 54 10.41 15.01 14.24
N THR A 55 9.72 13.93 14.60
CA THR A 55 8.26 13.85 14.68
C THR A 55 7.82 13.02 15.88
N GLU A 56 6.56 13.15 16.27
CA GLU A 56 5.97 12.27 17.29
C GLU A 56 5.40 10.98 16.67
N PRO A 57 5.49 9.82 17.37
CA PRO A 57 6.16 9.64 18.66
C PRO A 57 7.69 9.66 18.54
N LYS A 58 8.40 10.06 19.61
CA LYS A 58 9.87 10.02 19.72
C LYS A 58 10.49 8.77 19.05
N GLY A 59 11.51 8.99 18.22
CA GLY A 59 12.15 7.95 17.40
C GLY A 59 11.58 7.87 15.98
N HIS A 60 10.54 8.64 15.67
CA HIS A 60 10.00 8.80 14.32
C HIS A 60 10.56 10.08 13.67
N TRP A 61 10.88 9.95 12.39
CA TRP A 61 11.56 10.97 11.60
C TRP A 61 10.90 11.11 10.23
N ILE A 62 10.90 12.32 9.68
CA ILE A 62 10.52 12.59 8.29
C ILE A 62 11.72 13.11 7.52
N GLU A 63 11.97 12.52 6.35
CA GLU A 63 12.94 12.97 5.37
C GLU A 63 12.41 14.17 4.59
N ILE A 64 13.17 15.27 4.61
CA ILE A 64 12.77 16.59 4.09
C ILE A 64 13.64 17.11 2.94
N SER A 65 14.60 16.33 2.42
CA SER A 65 15.36 16.71 1.22
C SER A 65 14.47 17.02 0.02
N ASP A 66 14.86 18.00 -0.79
CA ASP A 66 14.03 18.56 -1.86
C ASP A 66 13.57 17.52 -2.89
N HIS A 67 14.41 16.52 -3.19
CA HIS A 67 14.08 15.42 -4.09
C HIS A 67 13.02 14.45 -3.53
N ARG A 68 12.75 14.49 -2.22
CA ARG A 68 11.78 13.64 -1.50
C ARG A 68 10.44 14.34 -1.27
N GLN A 69 10.39 15.67 -1.32
CA GLN A 69 9.17 16.47 -1.06
C GLN A 69 8.00 16.15 -2.01
N LYS A 70 8.26 15.56 -3.19
CA LYS A 70 7.24 15.13 -4.16
C LYS A 70 6.69 13.71 -3.91
N LEU A 71 7.20 12.99 -2.91
CA LEU A 71 6.75 11.65 -2.55
C LEU A 71 5.69 11.71 -1.42
N MET A 72 4.78 10.73 -1.39
CA MET A 72 3.83 10.57 -0.28
C MET A 72 4.57 10.44 1.07
N HIS A 73 4.02 11.02 2.15
CA HIS A 73 4.70 11.05 3.46
C HIS A 73 5.12 9.66 3.97
N ILE A 74 4.35 8.61 3.66
CA ILE A 74 4.69 7.25 4.07
C ILE A 74 6.12 6.89 3.66
N TYR A 75 6.52 7.15 2.41
CA TYR A 75 7.87 6.86 1.91
C TYR A 75 8.95 7.68 2.60
N ASN A 76 8.63 8.89 3.06
CA ASN A 76 9.59 9.77 3.72
C ASN A 76 9.69 9.52 5.22
N ARG A 77 8.93 8.57 5.79
CA ARG A 77 8.97 8.28 7.22
C ARG A 77 10.02 7.23 7.55
N TYR A 78 10.89 7.56 8.49
CA TYR A 78 11.91 6.70 9.06
C TYR A 78 11.62 6.48 10.55
N ILE A 79 11.89 5.27 11.04
CA ILE A 79 11.62 4.87 12.42
C ILE A 79 12.85 4.20 12.99
N GLU A 80 13.39 4.79 14.05
CA GLU A 80 14.47 4.23 14.85
C GLU A 80 13.99 3.01 15.63
N LEU A 81 14.75 1.92 15.58
CA LEU A 81 14.38 0.70 16.29
C LEU A 81 14.77 0.81 17.78
N PRO A 82 13.91 0.38 18.72
CA PRO A 82 14.23 0.43 20.15
C PRO A 82 15.47 -0.40 20.50
N ARG A 83 16.49 0.24 21.07
CA ARG A 83 17.78 -0.35 21.52
C ARG A 83 18.64 -1.01 20.43
N SER A 84 18.33 -0.85 19.15
CA SER A 84 19.12 -1.43 18.05
C SER A 84 20.33 -0.54 17.69
N SER A 85 21.26 -0.37 18.62
CA SER A 85 22.57 0.21 18.32
C SER A 85 23.56 -0.93 18.05
N VAL A 86 24.07 -1.03 16.83
CA VAL A 86 25.08 -2.02 16.43
C VAL A 86 26.48 -1.39 16.42
N SER A 87 27.48 -2.14 16.90
CA SER A 87 28.88 -1.72 16.85
C SER A 87 29.39 -1.67 15.41
N LEU A 88 30.00 -0.55 15.03
CA LEU A 88 30.71 -0.38 13.76
C LEU A 88 32.18 -0.80 13.91
N PRO A 89 32.88 -1.24 12.84
CA PRO A 89 32.43 -1.33 11.45
C PRO A 89 31.71 -2.65 11.09
N SER A 90 31.58 -3.59 12.03
CA SER A 90 31.02 -4.92 11.80
C SER A 90 29.67 -5.08 12.52
N PRO A 91 28.57 -4.50 12.00
CA PRO A 91 27.26 -4.61 12.63
C PRO A 91 26.77 -6.06 12.55
N SER A 92 26.67 -6.71 13.71
CA SER A 92 26.18 -8.07 13.86
C SER A 92 24.77 -8.08 14.45
N PHE A 93 23.85 -8.75 13.75
CA PHE A 93 22.52 -9.12 14.26
C PHE A 93 22.46 -10.64 14.40
N THR A 94 21.64 -11.13 15.32
CA THR A 94 21.30 -12.55 15.40
C THR A 94 20.44 -12.99 14.21
N THR A 95 20.46 -14.29 13.89
CA THR A 95 19.60 -14.86 12.83
C THR A 95 18.12 -14.58 13.05
N GLY A 96 17.67 -14.53 14.31
CA GLY A 96 16.29 -14.19 14.67
C GLY A 96 15.93 -12.75 14.32
N GLU A 97 16.76 -11.79 14.75
CA GLU A 97 16.58 -10.36 14.44
C GLU A 97 16.56 -10.12 12.92
N LEU A 98 17.45 -10.77 12.16
CA LEU A 98 17.46 -10.67 10.70
C LEU A 98 16.19 -11.26 10.06
N GLY A 99 15.61 -12.32 10.63
CA GLY A 99 14.34 -12.90 10.18
C GLY A 99 13.15 -11.96 10.45
N ASP A 100 13.11 -11.34 11.62
CA ASP A 100 12.10 -10.34 11.98
C ASP A 100 12.22 -9.08 11.11
N MET A 101 13.44 -8.59 10.89
CA MET A 101 13.73 -7.47 9.99
C MET A 101 13.32 -7.78 8.55
N ALA A 102 13.69 -8.95 8.00
CA ALA A 102 13.28 -9.34 6.66
C ALA A 102 11.75 -9.42 6.51
N SER A 103 11.06 -10.00 7.50
CA SER A 103 9.60 -10.08 7.54
C SER A 103 8.96 -8.68 7.60
N ASN A 104 9.49 -7.80 8.45
CA ASN A 104 9.01 -6.42 8.61
C ASN A 104 9.22 -5.60 7.32
N ALA A 105 10.38 -5.71 6.68
CA ALA A 105 10.68 -5.08 5.40
C ALA A 105 9.69 -5.48 4.29
N LEU A 106 9.33 -6.77 4.21
CA LEU A 106 8.38 -7.27 3.22
C LEU A 106 6.94 -6.84 3.49
N PHE A 107 6.48 -6.91 4.75
CA PHE A 107 5.07 -6.77 5.08
C PHE A 107 4.66 -5.37 5.58
N ARG A 108 5.49 -4.68 6.38
CA ARG A 108 5.05 -3.47 7.11
C ARG A 108 4.53 -2.38 6.19
N GLY A 109 5.31 -1.96 5.19
CA GLY A 109 4.90 -0.88 4.28
C GLY A 109 3.64 -1.19 3.45
N VAL A 110 3.40 -2.48 3.15
CA VAL A 110 2.19 -2.96 2.46
C VAL A 110 0.98 -2.94 3.39
N TRP A 111 1.13 -3.53 4.56
CA TRP A 111 0.05 -3.70 5.53
C TRP A 111 -0.35 -2.37 6.15
N GLU A 112 0.59 -1.47 6.37
CA GLU A 112 0.34 -0.17 6.96
C GLU A 112 -0.56 0.71 6.09
N GLY A 113 -0.36 0.74 4.77
CA GLY A 113 -1.25 1.50 3.88
C GLY A 113 -2.70 1.01 3.94
N ALA A 114 -2.90 -0.30 4.01
CA ALA A 114 -4.22 -0.92 4.17
C ALA A 114 -4.81 -0.76 5.59
N TYR A 115 -3.98 -0.81 6.61
CA TYR A 115 -4.35 -0.56 8.01
C TYR A 115 -4.80 0.88 8.20
N LEU A 116 -4.07 1.86 7.64
CA LEU A 116 -4.45 3.28 7.68
C LEU A 116 -5.77 3.52 6.93
N LEU A 117 -5.91 2.95 5.73
CA LEU A 117 -7.15 3.02 4.95
C LEU A 117 -8.35 2.42 5.70
N SER A 118 -8.18 1.26 6.34
CA SER A 118 -9.26 0.64 7.12
C SER A 118 -9.54 1.40 8.41
N GLN A 119 -8.54 1.63 9.26
CA GLN A 119 -8.77 2.13 10.61
C GLN A 119 -9.05 3.63 10.67
N TYR A 120 -8.44 4.45 9.79
CA TYR A 120 -8.53 5.91 9.88
C TYR A 120 -9.32 6.52 8.73
N VAL A 121 -9.17 6.06 7.49
CA VAL A 121 -9.97 6.60 6.37
C VAL A 121 -11.41 6.09 6.44
N PHE A 122 -11.61 4.79 6.64
CA PHE A 122 -12.94 4.18 6.78
C PHE A 122 -13.19 3.72 8.22
N SER A 123 -12.93 4.58 9.21
CA SER A 123 -13.01 4.25 10.64
C SER A 123 -14.34 3.62 11.03
N SER A 124 -14.29 2.39 11.56
CA SER A 124 -15.45 1.67 12.11
C SER A 124 -15.84 2.10 13.52
N SER A 125 -15.16 3.11 14.09
CA SER A 125 -15.33 3.56 15.48
C SER A 125 -15.01 5.06 15.61
N PRO A 126 -15.77 5.94 14.93
CA PRO A 126 -15.45 7.38 14.87
C PRO A 126 -15.38 8.05 16.25
N GLN A 127 -16.08 7.52 17.26
CA GLN A 127 -16.09 8.05 18.63
C GLN A 127 -14.73 7.89 19.35
N THR A 128 -13.92 6.88 18.98
CA THR A 128 -12.60 6.63 19.58
C THR A 128 -11.45 6.87 18.58
N ARG A 129 -11.77 6.97 17.29
CA ARG A 129 -10.83 7.22 16.21
C ARG A 129 -11.49 8.06 15.14
N SER A 130 -11.38 9.38 15.27
CA SER A 130 -11.82 10.36 14.28
C SER A 130 -11.29 10.00 12.89
N PRO A 131 -12.12 10.06 11.85
CA PRO A 131 -11.66 9.78 10.50
C PRO A 131 -10.58 10.76 10.03
N ILE A 132 -9.68 10.25 9.18
CA ILE A 132 -8.63 11.04 8.53
C ILE A 132 -8.89 11.01 7.02
N HIS A 133 -8.76 12.15 6.35
CA HIS A 133 -8.91 12.24 4.90
C HIS A 133 -8.01 11.20 4.20
N PRO A 134 -8.45 10.51 3.12
CA PRO A 134 -7.62 9.52 2.41
C PRO A 134 -6.30 10.09 1.92
N LEU A 135 -6.33 11.37 1.53
CA LEU A 135 -5.15 12.14 1.18
C LEU A 135 -4.23 12.40 2.37
N GLY A 136 -4.72 12.37 3.62
CA GLY A 136 -4.03 12.80 4.83
C GLY A 136 -3.63 14.28 4.80
N ILE A 137 -4.57 15.12 4.38
CA ILE A 137 -4.49 16.58 4.47
C ILE A 137 -5.56 17.11 5.41
N ASP A 138 -5.40 18.36 5.83
CA ASP A 138 -6.38 19.13 6.62
C ASP A 138 -7.57 19.60 5.75
N ILE A 139 -8.18 18.64 5.03
CA ILE A 139 -9.51 18.76 4.41
C ILE A 139 -10.46 17.85 5.20
N LYS A 140 -11.66 18.37 5.44
CA LYS A 140 -12.70 17.69 6.21
C LYS A 140 -13.06 16.33 5.58
N TRP A 141 -12.83 15.26 6.32
CA TRP A 141 -13.33 13.91 6.04
C TRP A 141 -14.21 13.49 7.21
N THR A 142 -15.49 13.34 6.98
CA THR A 142 -16.49 13.16 8.04
C THR A 142 -16.75 11.70 8.35
N ASP A 143 -17.44 11.45 9.47
CA ASP A 143 -17.97 10.14 9.82
C ASP A 143 -18.85 9.56 8.70
N ALA A 144 -19.58 10.39 7.95
CA ALA A 144 -20.39 9.96 6.81
C ALA A 144 -19.56 9.62 5.55
N ASP A 145 -18.41 10.27 5.36
CA ASP A 145 -17.46 9.93 4.30
C ASP A 145 -16.75 8.59 4.61
N ALA A 146 -16.39 8.41 5.88
CA ALA A 146 -15.74 7.21 6.41
C ALA A 146 -16.67 6.00 6.59
N ASP A 147 -17.98 6.22 6.78
CA ASP A 147 -18.94 5.13 7.00
C ASP A 147 -19.04 4.20 5.78
N LEU A 148 -18.98 2.89 6.05
CA LEU A 148 -19.22 1.85 5.06
C LEU A 148 -20.54 1.10 5.28
N SER A 149 -21.21 1.25 6.44
CA SER A 149 -22.42 0.48 6.81
C SER A 149 -23.59 0.63 5.83
N SER A 150 -23.59 1.71 5.05
CA SER A 150 -24.59 2.04 4.03
C SER A 150 -24.09 1.87 2.58
N ALA A 151 -22.88 1.31 2.39
CA ALA A 151 -22.17 1.31 1.12
C ALA A 151 -21.96 -0.08 0.48
N THR A 152 -21.99 -0.14 -0.85
CA THR A 152 -21.32 -1.21 -1.61
C THR A 152 -19.87 -0.79 -1.89
N LEU A 153 -18.92 -1.63 -1.49
CA LEU A 153 -17.49 -1.36 -1.66
C LEU A 153 -16.93 -2.13 -2.86
N VAL A 154 -16.28 -1.43 -3.77
CA VAL A 154 -15.61 -2.01 -4.94
C VAL A 154 -14.09 -1.84 -4.80
N SER A 155 -13.37 -2.94 -4.76
CA SER A 155 -11.91 -3.00 -4.72
C SER A 155 -11.38 -3.37 -6.12
N LEU A 156 -10.80 -2.40 -6.82
CA LEU A 156 -10.16 -2.64 -8.13
C LEU A 156 -8.67 -2.95 -7.94
N SER A 157 -8.12 -3.83 -8.77
CA SER A 157 -6.78 -4.40 -8.56
C SER A 157 -6.68 -5.19 -7.25
N ALA A 158 -7.71 -6.01 -6.97
CA ALA A 158 -7.86 -6.76 -5.71
C ALA A 158 -6.76 -7.81 -5.45
N SER A 159 -5.96 -8.17 -6.47
CA SER A 159 -4.76 -9.02 -6.30
C SER A 159 -3.52 -8.25 -5.86
N SER A 160 -3.54 -6.91 -5.85
CA SER A 160 -2.43 -6.10 -5.36
C SER A 160 -2.17 -6.33 -3.87
N LYS A 161 -0.93 -6.09 -3.45
CA LYS A 161 -0.48 -6.34 -2.07
C LYS A 161 -1.32 -5.54 -1.05
N THR A 162 -1.58 -4.26 -1.34
CA THR A 162 -2.38 -3.38 -0.47
C THR A 162 -3.87 -3.74 -0.50
N ALA A 163 -4.45 -4.08 -1.66
CA ALA A 163 -5.86 -4.48 -1.73
C ALA A 163 -6.14 -5.75 -0.93
N ARG A 164 -5.25 -6.75 -0.99
CA ARG A 164 -5.36 -7.99 -0.20
C ARG A 164 -5.31 -7.73 1.30
N SER A 165 -4.40 -6.87 1.76
CA SER A 165 -4.33 -6.47 3.18
C SER A 165 -5.56 -5.66 3.59
N PHE A 166 -6.10 -4.82 2.70
CA PHE A 166 -7.32 -4.07 2.98
C PHE A 166 -8.54 -4.99 3.11
N ALA A 167 -8.69 -5.97 2.20
CA ALA A 167 -9.71 -7.02 2.30
C ALA A 167 -9.64 -7.80 3.63
N TYR A 168 -8.43 -8.14 4.10
CA TYR A 168 -8.21 -8.73 5.42
C TYR A 168 -8.64 -7.78 6.56
N HIS A 169 -8.29 -6.49 6.51
CA HIS A 169 -8.70 -5.52 7.53
C HIS A 169 -10.20 -5.20 7.49
N LEU A 170 -10.91 -5.47 6.39
CA LEU A 170 -12.35 -5.36 6.28
C LEU A 170 -13.06 -6.60 6.82
N SER A 171 -12.57 -7.82 6.52
CA SER A 171 -13.20 -9.07 7.00
C SER A 171 -13.19 -9.21 8.52
N ASN A 172 -12.24 -8.57 9.20
CA ASN A 172 -12.14 -8.53 10.66
C ASN A 172 -13.08 -7.47 11.32
N ARG A 173 -13.95 -6.80 10.56
CA ARG A 173 -14.91 -5.82 11.12
C ARG A 173 -16.20 -6.48 11.59
N PRO A 174 -16.91 -5.88 12.57
CA PRO A 174 -18.29 -6.23 12.83
C PRO A 174 -19.17 -5.89 11.61
N ALA A 175 -20.19 -6.72 11.34
CA ALA A 175 -21.10 -6.55 10.20
C ALA A 175 -21.73 -5.14 10.14
N SER A 176 -22.06 -4.56 11.30
CA SER A 176 -22.67 -3.24 11.44
C SER A 176 -21.77 -2.06 11.02
N ALA A 177 -20.47 -2.27 10.83
CA ALA A 177 -19.50 -1.26 10.38
C ALA A 177 -18.67 -1.71 9.16
N GLY A 178 -19.09 -2.82 8.53
CA GLY A 178 -18.59 -3.28 7.23
C GLY A 178 -19.48 -2.78 6.09
N PRO A 179 -19.05 -2.93 4.82
CA PRO A 179 -19.90 -2.67 3.67
C PRO A 179 -21.08 -3.65 3.58
N LEU A 180 -22.18 -3.23 2.95
CA LEU A 180 -23.32 -4.09 2.63
C LEU A 180 -22.95 -5.18 1.61
N GLY A 181 -21.92 -4.94 0.80
CA GLY A 181 -21.29 -5.94 -0.05
C GLY A 181 -19.92 -5.49 -0.54
N LEU A 182 -19.01 -6.45 -0.75
CA LEU A 182 -17.65 -6.24 -1.25
C LEU A 182 -17.47 -6.90 -2.64
N LEU A 183 -17.25 -6.08 -3.66
CA LEU A 183 -16.86 -6.52 -5.00
C LEU A 183 -15.33 -6.42 -5.15
N GLN A 184 -14.67 -7.52 -5.49
CA GLN A 184 -13.23 -7.58 -5.76
C GLN A 184 -12.97 -7.83 -7.24
N VAL A 185 -12.38 -6.86 -7.94
CA VAL A 185 -12.08 -6.93 -9.38
C VAL A 185 -10.58 -7.08 -9.60
N THR A 186 -10.17 -8.09 -10.36
CA THR A 186 -8.76 -8.48 -10.50
C THR A 186 -8.48 -9.21 -11.81
N SER A 187 -7.22 -9.29 -12.23
CA SER A 187 -6.76 -10.19 -13.29
C SER A 187 -6.72 -11.67 -12.87
N SER A 188 -6.95 -11.98 -11.59
CA SER A 188 -6.76 -13.32 -11.03
C SER A 188 -7.83 -13.62 -9.97
N PRO A 189 -9.09 -13.87 -10.38
CA PRO A 189 -10.21 -14.00 -9.46
C PRO A 189 -10.16 -15.26 -8.58
N LEU A 190 -9.63 -16.38 -9.08
CA LEU A 190 -9.65 -17.66 -8.34
C LEU A 190 -8.90 -17.60 -6.99
N PRO A 191 -7.64 -17.12 -6.89
CA PRO A 191 -6.96 -17.00 -5.59
C PRO A 191 -7.63 -16.01 -4.64
N ILE A 192 -8.24 -14.94 -5.16
CA ILE A 192 -8.89 -13.89 -4.36
C ILE A 192 -10.25 -14.38 -3.83
N SER A 193 -11.00 -15.14 -4.62
CA SER A 193 -12.20 -15.86 -4.20
C SER A 193 -11.89 -16.93 -3.14
N ALA A 194 -10.81 -17.69 -3.32
CA ALA A 194 -10.34 -18.66 -2.33
C ALA A 194 -9.96 -17.98 -1.00
N ALA A 195 -9.22 -16.86 -1.06
CA ALA A 195 -8.89 -16.08 0.12
C ALA A 195 -10.14 -15.53 0.84
N ALA A 196 -11.14 -15.01 0.11
CA ALA A 196 -12.39 -14.53 0.70
C ALA A 196 -13.16 -15.63 1.44
N LYS A 197 -13.15 -16.88 0.94
CA LYS A 197 -13.76 -18.05 1.62
C LYS A 197 -13.06 -18.41 2.93
N VAL A 198 -11.74 -18.22 3.02
CA VAL A 198 -10.97 -18.43 4.25
C VAL A 198 -11.21 -17.30 5.25
N LEU A 199 -11.32 -16.06 4.77
CA LEU A 199 -11.52 -14.87 5.63
C LEU A 199 -12.94 -14.72 6.18
N GLN A 200 -13.93 -15.37 5.56
CA GLN A 200 -15.34 -15.38 5.98
C GLN A 200 -15.87 -13.98 6.38
N PRO A 201 -15.75 -12.95 5.51
CA PRO A 201 -16.27 -11.62 5.81
C PRO A 201 -17.77 -11.68 6.10
N PRO A 202 -18.28 -10.90 7.08
CA PRO A 202 -19.67 -11.00 7.54
C PRO A 202 -20.70 -10.35 6.60
N TYR A 203 -20.34 -10.11 5.33
CA TYR A 203 -21.14 -9.47 4.30
C TYR A 203 -20.88 -10.13 2.93
N PRO A 204 -21.87 -10.12 2.01
CA PRO A 204 -21.72 -10.65 0.66
C PRO A 204 -20.44 -10.18 -0.03
N THR A 205 -19.61 -11.14 -0.45
CA THR A 205 -18.35 -10.85 -1.16
C THR A 205 -18.33 -11.57 -2.50
N ARG A 206 -18.18 -10.80 -3.59
CA ARG A 206 -18.07 -11.31 -4.96
C ARG A 206 -16.68 -10.99 -5.51
N THR A 207 -16.08 -11.91 -6.25
CA THR A 207 -14.79 -11.71 -6.93
C THR A 207 -14.94 -12.01 -8.41
N ILE A 208 -14.43 -11.13 -9.28
CA ILE A 208 -14.57 -11.22 -10.74
C ILE A 208 -13.29 -10.83 -11.49
N ALA A 209 -13.20 -11.24 -12.75
CA ALA A 209 -12.24 -10.72 -13.72
C ALA A 209 -12.59 -9.29 -14.17
N TYR A 210 -11.61 -8.54 -14.67
CA TYR A 210 -11.83 -7.20 -15.23
C TYR A 210 -12.86 -7.18 -16.37
N SER A 211 -12.92 -8.22 -17.20
CA SER A 211 -13.86 -8.35 -18.32
C SER A 211 -15.34 -8.42 -17.90
N GLU A 212 -15.62 -8.88 -16.68
CA GLU A 212 -16.98 -9.08 -16.16
C GLU A 212 -17.54 -7.82 -15.46
N ILE A 213 -16.79 -6.72 -15.40
CA ILE A 213 -17.12 -5.62 -14.48
C ILE A 213 -18.48 -4.96 -14.78
N CYS A 214 -18.83 -4.80 -16.06
CA CYS A 214 -20.11 -4.23 -16.49
C CYS A 214 -21.31 -5.13 -16.15
N GLU A 215 -21.10 -6.43 -15.97
CA GLU A 215 -22.14 -7.41 -15.58
C GLU A 215 -22.44 -7.38 -14.07
N THR A 216 -21.71 -6.57 -13.29
CA THR A 216 -21.87 -6.51 -11.83
C THR A 216 -22.82 -5.43 -11.33
N LEU A 217 -23.33 -4.55 -12.21
CA LEU A 217 -24.17 -3.42 -11.80
C LEU A 217 -25.44 -3.86 -11.06
N GLU A 218 -26.13 -4.89 -11.54
CA GLU A 218 -27.30 -5.47 -10.87
C GLU A 218 -26.94 -6.13 -9.52
N TRP A 219 -25.73 -6.68 -9.41
CA TRP A 219 -25.22 -7.17 -8.13
C TRP A 219 -24.95 -6.02 -7.16
N ILE A 220 -24.38 -4.90 -7.62
CA ILE A 220 -24.18 -3.69 -6.81
C ILE A 220 -25.54 -3.11 -6.37
N ALA A 221 -26.52 -3.04 -7.27
CA ALA A 221 -27.86 -2.51 -6.98
C ALA A 221 -28.63 -3.39 -5.98
N SER A 222 -28.52 -4.72 -6.09
CA SER A 222 -29.19 -5.65 -5.18
C SER A 222 -28.66 -5.62 -3.73
N GLN A 223 -27.51 -4.98 -3.47
CA GLN A 223 -27.04 -4.74 -2.09
C GLN A 223 -27.87 -3.66 -1.35
N LYS A 224 -28.72 -2.90 -2.06
CA LYS A 224 -29.59 -1.84 -1.50
C LYS A 224 -28.85 -0.76 -0.70
N ALA A 225 -27.61 -0.49 -1.08
CA ALA A 225 -26.81 0.61 -0.56
C ALA A 225 -27.39 1.99 -0.93
N SER A 226 -26.96 3.03 -0.23
CA SER A 226 -27.15 4.44 -0.65
C SER A 226 -25.89 5.04 -1.26
N LYS A 227 -24.76 4.34 -1.13
CA LYS A 227 -23.40 4.79 -1.42
C LYS A 227 -22.62 3.72 -2.16
N ILE A 228 -21.79 4.11 -3.13
CA ILE A 228 -20.78 3.27 -3.76
C ILE A 228 -19.43 3.84 -3.41
N VAL A 229 -18.56 3.03 -2.81
CA VAL A 229 -17.16 3.38 -2.57
C VAL A 229 -16.31 2.56 -3.52
N ILE A 230 -15.56 3.20 -4.40
CA ILE A 230 -14.57 2.52 -5.24
C ILE A 230 -13.17 2.83 -4.69
N VAL A 231 -12.42 1.79 -4.34
CA VAL A 231 -11.00 1.90 -4.00
C VAL A 231 -10.19 1.25 -5.12
N ASP A 232 -9.41 2.07 -5.82
CA ASP A 232 -8.59 1.65 -6.95
C ASP A 232 -7.12 1.50 -6.55
N PHE A 233 -6.64 0.27 -6.45
CA PHE A 233 -5.25 -0.06 -6.12
C PHE A 233 -4.35 -0.20 -7.36
N GLY A 234 -4.56 0.64 -8.37
CA GLY A 234 -3.79 0.64 -9.62
C GLY A 234 -4.32 -0.35 -10.65
N ALA A 235 -5.63 -0.33 -10.89
CA ALA A 235 -6.31 -1.10 -11.91
C ALA A 235 -5.81 -0.75 -13.32
N ARG A 236 -6.06 -1.67 -14.26
CA ARG A 236 -5.58 -1.56 -15.65
C ARG A 236 -6.70 -1.13 -16.59
N ASP A 237 -6.35 -0.92 -17.85
CA ASP A 237 -7.27 -0.99 -19.00
C ASP A 237 -8.50 -0.07 -18.89
N ASN A 238 -8.31 1.11 -18.29
CA ASN A 238 -9.33 2.14 -18.11
C ASN A 238 -10.56 1.68 -17.28
N ILE A 239 -10.45 0.57 -16.54
CA ILE A 239 -11.56 -0.13 -15.88
C ILE A 239 -12.35 0.76 -14.92
N LEU A 240 -11.66 1.61 -14.14
CA LEU A 240 -12.31 2.55 -13.24
C LEU A 240 -13.24 3.52 -13.98
N ASN A 241 -12.82 4.00 -15.16
CA ASN A 241 -13.64 4.92 -15.95
C ASN A 241 -14.85 4.22 -16.57
N GLN A 242 -14.65 3.01 -17.09
CA GLN A 242 -15.74 2.17 -17.60
C GLN A 242 -16.80 1.94 -16.50
N LEU A 243 -16.38 1.54 -15.29
CA LEU A 243 -17.29 1.35 -14.16
C LEU A 243 -18.02 2.64 -13.76
N VAL A 244 -17.32 3.77 -13.66
CA VAL A 244 -17.94 5.06 -13.28
C VAL A 244 -18.96 5.53 -14.33
N GLU A 245 -18.68 5.33 -15.62
CA GLU A 245 -19.61 5.63 -16.70
C GLU A 245 -20.83 4.69 -16.67
N SER A 246 -20.61 3.39 -16.50
CA SER A 246 -21.68 2.41 -16.32
C SER A 246 -22.59 2.72 -15.11
N ILE A 247 -22.02 3.12 -13.97
CA ILE A 247 -22.79 3.54 -12.77
C ILE A 247 -23.65 4.77 -13.08
N LYS A 248 -23.08 5.79 -13.75
CA LYS A 248 -23.80 7.04 -14.11
C LYS A 248 -24.95 6.80 -15.11
N ASN A 249 -24.80 5.82 -16.00
CA ASN A 249 -25.80 5.46 -16.99
C ASN A 249 -26.86 4.47 -16.45
N HIS A 250 -26.62 3.82 -15.32
CA HIS A 250 -27.52 2.83 -14.74
C HIS A 250 -28.76 3.47 -14.09
N PRO A 251 -30.00 3.01 -14.36
CA PRO A 251 -31.23 3.66 -13.89
C PRO A 251 -31.30 3.90 -12.38
N VAL A 252 -30.87 2.92 -11.59
CA VAL A 252 -30.80 2.97 -10.11
C VAL A 252 -29.50 3.61 -9.60
N LEU A 253 -28.33 3.01 -9.87
CA LEU A 253 -27.05 3.41 -9.26
C LEU A 253 -26.65 4.87 -9.49
N ARG A 254 -27.15 5.52 -10.55
CA ARG A 254 -26.89 6.95 -10.82
C ARG A 254 -27.36 7.90 -9.72
N SER A 255 -28.25 7.48 -8.82
CA SER A 255 -28.70 8.27 -7.66
C SER A 255 -27.93 7.98 -6.38
N TYR A 256 -26.99 7.02 -6.38
CA TYR A 256 -26.19 6.69 -5.20
C TYR A 256 -25.01 7.66 -5.07
N THR A 257 -24.61 7.98 -3.83
CA THR A 257 -23.40 8.76 -3.57
C THR A 257 -22.17 7.96 -4.00
N LEU A 258 -21.37 8.51 -4.93
CA LEU A 258 -20.17 7.84 -5.43
C LEU A 258 -18.91 8.48 -4.84
N ALA A 259 -18.13 7.69 -4.10
CA ALA A 259 -16.81 8.07 -3.59
C ALA A 259 -15.72 7.23 -4.27
N ILE A 260 -14.62 7.86 -4.69
CA ILE A 260 -13.51 7.20 -5.41
C ILE A 260 -12.20 7.52 -4.68
N ILE A 261 -11.53 6.48 -4.17
CA ILE A 261 -10.22 6.57 -3.53
C ILE A 261 -9.18 5.88 -4.42
N GLN A 262 -8.18 6.62 -4.90
CA GLN A 262 -7.10 6.05 -5.70
C GLN A 262 -5.85 5.80 -4.84
N VAL A 263 -5.44 4.54 -4.72
CA VAL A 263 -4.32 4.08 -3.90
C VAL A 263 -3.15 3.70 -4.81
N GLY A 264 -2.27 4.67 -5.04
CA GLY A 264 -1.13 4.53 -5.95
C GLY A 264 -1.53 4.67 -7.42
N SER A 265 -0.83 3.93 -8.29
CA SER A 265 -0.94 4.05 -9.75
C SER A 265 -0.82 2.68 -10.42
N GLN A 266 -1.31 2.56 -11.65
CA GLN A 266 -1.12 1.37 -12.48
C GLN A 266 0.37 1.05 -12.65
N GLN A 267 0.75 -0.22 -12.50
CA GLN A 267 2.10 -0.67 -12.85
C GLN A 267 2.25 -0.76 -14.38
N LYS A 268 2.69 0.34 -14.99
CA LYS A 268 3.15 0.43 -16.39
C LYS A 268 4.32 1.41 -16.50
N VAL A 269 5.00 1.40 -17.65
CA VAL A 269 5.88 2.51 -18.05
C VAL A 269 4.98 3.71 -18.38
N TYR A 270 5.34 4.89 -17.88
CA TYR A 270 4.64 6.14 -18.14
C TYR A 270 5.45 7.00 -19.10
N THR A 271 4.82 7.48 -20.16
CA THR A 271 5.28 8.61 -20.96
C THR A 271 4.87 9.92 -20.31
N ASP A 272 5.47 11.05 -20.71
CA ASP A 272 5.01 12.39 -20.26
C ASP A 272 3.56 12.66 -20.67
N GLU A 273 3.13 12.12 -21.81
CA GLU A 273 1.74 12.20 -22.28
C GLU A 273 0.79 11.39 -21.38
N ASP A 274 1.17 10.18 -20.94
CA ASP A 274 0.41 9.40 -19.95
C ASP A 274 0.21 10.19 -18.65
N VAL A 275 1.23 10.92 -18.19
CA VAL A 275 1.15 11.74 -16.96
C VAL A 275 0.17 12.89 -17.15
N LEU A 276 0.18 13.55 -18.31
CA LEU A 276 -0.75 14.65 -18.64
C LEU A 276 -2.20 14.16 -18.79
N VAL A 277 -2.42 13.03 -19.46
CA VAL A 277 -3.74 12.39 -19.59
C VAL A 277 -4.25 11.96 -18.22
N THR A 278 -3.40 11.34 -17.38
CA THR A 278 -3.76 10.94 -16.01
C THR A 278 -4.19 12.13 -15.16
N ARG A 279 -3.51 13.28 -15.25
CA ARG A 279 -3.92 14.51 -14.54
C ARG A 279 -5.28 15.02 -14.99
N LYS A 280 -5.54 15.10 -16.30
CA LYS A 280 -6.84 15.53 -16.85
C LYS A 280 -7.98 14.61 -16.39
N GLU A 281 -7.74 13.29 -16.43
CA GLU A 281 -8.71 12.30 -15.98
C GLU A 281 -8.97 12.35 -14.47
N MET A 282 -7.95 12.66 -13.65
CA MET A 282 -8.17 12.87 -12.22
C MET A 282 -9.13 14.04 -11.96
N SER A 283 -8.89 15.20 -12.56
CA SER A 283 -9.79 16.36 -12.45
C SER A 283 -11.20 16.07 -12.98
N ARG A 284 -11.35 15.35 -14.11
CA ARG A 284 -12.67 15.01 -14.71
C ARG A 284 -13.54 14.16 -13.78
N LEU A 285 -12.94 13.32 -12.95
CA LEU A 285 -13.62 12.33 -12.13
C LEU A 285 -13.81 12.79 -10.68
N GLY A 286 -13.38 14.01 -10.32
CA GLY A 286 -13.32 14.45 -8.93
C GLY A 286 -12.34 13.62 -8.09
N LYS A 287 -11.32 13.03 -8.73
CA LYS A 287 -10.28 12.27 -8.03
C LYS A 287 -9.25 13.25 -7.49
N GLU A 288 -9.17 13.33 -6.18
CA GLU A 288 -8.01 13.90 -5.52
C GLU A 288 -6.90 12.82 -5.41
N PRO A 289 -5.70 13.03 -5.96
CA PRO A 289 -4.59 12.08 -5.82
C PRO A 289 -4.03 12.11 -4.39
N ILE A 290 -3.91 10.94 -3.73
CA ILE A 290 -3.40 10.81 -2.36
C ILE A 290 -2.04 11.52 -2.18
N SER A 291 -2.11 12.70 -1.57
CA SER A 291 -1.02 13.62 -1.29
C SER A 291 -1.22 14.13 0.13
N THR A 292 -0.42 13.63 1.07
CA THR A 292 -0.47 13.96 2.51
C THR A 292 0.24 15.29 2.80
N LEU A 293 -0.36 16.18 3.61
CA LEU A 293 0.12 17.56 3.84
C LEU A 293 -0.72 18.38 4.85
N SER A 294 -0.08 19.26 5.65
CA SER A 294 -0.62 20.16 6.70
C SER A 294 -0.55 19.54 8.11
N HIS A 295 0.17 20.06 9.11
CA HIS A 295 1.03 21.26 9.27
C HIS A 295 2.11 20.92 10.36
N ARG A 296 3.18 21.67 10.67
CA ARG A 296 3.55 23.09 10.49
C ARG A 296 5.02 23.26 10.05
N CYS A 297 5.41 24.51 9.76
CA CYS A 297 6.79 24.93 9.45
C CYS A 297 7.66 25.13 10.71
N GLY A 298 8.95 24.80 10.59
CA GLY A 298 10.00 25.02 11.59
C GLY A 298 11.35 24.53 11.06
N ILE A 299 11.94 25.27 10.11
CA ILE A 299 13.13 24.82 9.38
C ILE A 299 14.35 24.80 10.31
N ASN A 300 14.84 23.59 10.60
CA ASN A 300 16.23 23.29 10.95
C ASN A 300 16.52 21.87 10.44
N GLY A 301 16.99 21.76 9.19
CA GLY A 301 17.30 20.48 8.56
C GLY A 301 18.70 20.01 8.91
N TYR A 302 18.80 18.85 9.57
CA TYR A 302 20.06 18.21 9.96
C TYR A 302 20.35 16.99 9.08
N ALA A 303 21.63 16.73 8.81
CA ALA A 303 22.07 15.64 7.94
C ALA A 303 22.44 14.36 8.72
N LEU A 304 22.14 13.22 8.12
CA LEU A 304 22.42 11.87 8.62
C LEU A 304 22.96 11.00 7.47
N ARG A 305 24.00 10.20 7.71
CA ARG A 305 24.56 9.28 6.72
C ARG A 305 24.43 7.83 7.18
N VAL A 306 23.91 6.96 6.32
CA VAL A 306 23.62 5.56 6.65
C VAL A 306 24.14 4.57 5.60
N VAL A 307 24.33 3.31 5.96
CA VAL A 307 24.57 2.18 5.03
C VAL A 307 23.42 1.19 5.11
N VAL A 308 22.89 0.81 3.94
CA VAL A 308 21.83 -0.20 3.81
C VAL A 308 22.44 -1.59 3.84
N TYR A 309 21.96 -2.43 4.76
CA TYR A 309 22.28 -3.86 4.80
C TYR A 309 21.07 -4.64 4.30
N GLN A 310 21.14 -5.12 3.06
CA GLN A 310 20.05 -5.86 2.42
C GLN A 310 20.15 -7.36 2.75
N THR A 311 19.42 -7.82 3.75
CA THR A 311 19.20 -9.27 3.96
C THR A 311 18.16 -9.80 2.97
N CYS A 312 18.58 -10.00 1.73
CA CYS A 312 17.83 -10.81 0.76
C CYS A 312 18.74 -11.51 -0.25
N GLU A 313 19.77 -12.21 0.25
CA GLU A 313 20.31 -13.37 -0.47
C GLU A 313 19.34 -14.55 -0.27
N LEU A 314 18.41 -14.72 -1.20
CA LEU A 314 17.64 -15.96 -1.35
C LEU A 314 18.43 -17.02 -2.15
N SER A 315 19.76 -17.03 -2.02
CA SER A 315 20.69 -18.08 -2.49
C SER A 315 20.85 -19.18 -1.44
N GLY A 316 19.73 -19.70 -0.92
CA GLY A 316 19.77 -20.62 0.21
C GLY A 316 18.46 -21.36 0.54
N ALA A 317 17.42 -21.22 -0.28
CA ALA A 317 16.21 -22.04 -0.15
C ALA A 317 16.52 -23.49 -0.58
N LYS A 318 17.08 -24.28 0.33
CA LYS A 318 17.08 -25.74 0.22
C LYS A 318 15.63 -26.18 0.04
N GLU A 319 15.37 -26.99 -0.97
CA GLU A 319 14.05 -27.54 -1.23
C GLU A 319 13.56 -28.28 0.01
N TYR A 320 12.43 -27.87 0.57
CA TYR A 320 11.76 -28.59 1.66
C TYR A 320 11.08 -29.84 1.06
N PRO A 321 11.55 -31.07 1.36
CA PRO A 321 11.08 -32.27 0.66
C PRO A 321 9.59 -32.57 0.87
N GLU A 322 9.02 -32.15 2.00
CA GLU A 322 7.62 -32.38 2.39
C GLU A 322 6.59 -31.66 1.50
N LEU A 323 7.01 -30.71 0.65
CA LEU A 323 6.13 -30.06 -0.34
C LEU A 323 6.15 -30.74 -1.72
N ALA A 324 7.00 -31.76 -1.92
CA ALA A 324 7.03 -32.53 -3.17
C ALA A 324 5.89 -33.57 -3.26
N GLU A 325 5.47 -34.17 -2.14
CA GLU A 325 4.46 -35.23 -2.14
C GLU A 325 3.07 -34.74 -2.58
N LEU A 326 2.74 -33.48 -2.31
CA LEU A 326 1.50 -32.83 -2.80
C LEU A 326 1.49 -32.56 -4.32
N ARG A 327 2.59 -32.81 -5.05
CA ARG A 327 2.64 -32.78 -6.52
C ARG A 327 2.54 -34.16 -7.18
N GLY A 328 2.60 -35.25 -6.42
CA GLY A 328 2.54 -36.63 -6.95
C GLY A 328 1.13 -37.18 -7.16
N ALA A 329 0.18 -36.83 -6.29
CA ALA A 329 -1.12 -37.50 -6.17
C ALA A 329 -2.19 -37.13 -7.23
N GLY A 330 -1.80 -36.78 -8.46
CA GLY A 330 -2.70 -36.19 -9.46
C GLY A 330 -2.46 -36.55 -10.93
N LYS A 331 -1.71 -37.61 -11.25
CA LYS A 331 -1.42 -38.00 -12.64
C LYS A 331 -1.85 -39.40 -13.09
N ASP A 332 -2.17 -40.31 -12.17
CA ASP A 332 -2.56 -41.68 -12.52
C ASP A 332 -4.05 -41.93 -12.30
N SER A 333 -4.90 -41.48 -13.24
CA SER A 333 -6.30 -41.94 -13.37
C SER A 333 -7.02 -41.53 -14.67
N VAL A 334 -6.32 -41.29 -15.79
CA VAL A 334 -6.95 -41.24 -17.12
C VAL A 334 -6.09 -41.94 -18.18
N LYS A 335 -6.27 -43.27 -18.33
CA LYS A 335 -6.09 -44.00 -19.61
C LYS A 335 -6.56 -45.46 -19.52
N GLY A 336 -7.70 -45.74 -20.17
CA GLY A 336 -7.98 -47.03 -20.82
C GLY A 336 -8.49 -48.20 -19.97
N LYS A 337 -9.82 -48.29 -19.82
CA LYS A 337 -10.60 -49.33 -20.50
C LYS A 337 -12.05 -48.89 -20.68
#